data_AF-A0A4U0X477-F1
#
_entry.id   AF-A0A4U0X477-F1
#
_cell.length_a   1.000
_cell.length_b   1.000
_cell.length_c   1.000
_cell.angle_alpha   90.00
_cell.angle_beta   90.00
_cell.angle_gamma   90.00
#
_symmetry.space_group_name_H-M   'P 1'
#
loop_
_entity.id
_entity.type
_entity.pdbx_description
1 polymer ?
#
loop_
_entity_poly.entity_id
_entity_poly.type
_entity_poly.pdbx_seq_one_letter_code
_entity_poly.pdbx_strand_id
1 'polypeptide(L)'
;MMFSGPNAPVGHGSLMAGLGWCADWMCQWVRKMAEEDIKWIDPRPEVVDEFNAYADEIMQTLVWSGGCQSWYKGHRVDGKVTAVWAGSAIGFREMIERIRPEDFEIRYRSRNRFRFMGNGRTKMYDPKADLAFYLHK
;
A
#
# COMPACT_ATOMS: atom_id res chain seq x y z
N MET A 1 -7.92 -5.45 -0.57
CA MET A 1 -6.87 -4.94 -1.49
C MET A 1 -7.42 -4.98 -2.91
N MET A 2 -7.15 -3.96 -3.73
CA MET A 2 -7.77 -3.81 -5.06
C MET A 2 -6.71 -3.38 -6.09
N PHE A 3 -6.77 -3.95 -7.29
CA PHE A 3 -6.02 -3.46 -8.45
C PHE A 3 -6.81 -2.37 -9.17
N SER A 4 -6.14 -1.30 -9.59
CA SER A 4 -6.72 -0.27 -10.47
C SER A 4 -8.06 0.31 -9.96
N GLY A 5 -8.16 0.61 -8.67
CA GLY A 5 -9.27 1.37 -8.09
C GLY A 5 -9.20 2.88 -8.39
N PRO A 6 -10.08 3.70 -7.77
CA PRO A 6 -9.93 5.15 -7.77
C PRO A 6 -8.54 5.58 -7.30
N ASN A 7 -8.04 6.73 -7.76
CA ASN A 7 -6.67 7.22 -7.50
C ASN A 7 -5.56 6.24 -7.95
N ALA A 8 -5.77 5.46 -9.02
CA ALA A 8 -4.74 4.58 -9.58
C ALA A 8 -3.93 5.25 -10.71
N PRO A 9 -2.69 4.80 -11.01
CA PRO A 9 -1.86 5.37 -12.07
C PRO A 9 -2.32 5.00 -13.49
N VAL A 10 -3.63 4.86 -13.75
CA VAL A 10 -4.18 4.43 -15.05
C VAL A 10 -3.86 5.42 -16.18
N GLY A 11 -3.76 6.71 -15.87
CA GLY A 11 -3.34 7.76 -16.82
C GLY A 11 -1.83 7.97 -16.93
N HIS A 12 -1.00 7.20 -16.22
CA HIS A 12 0.40 7.53 -15.95
C HIS A 12 1.39 6.55 -16.61
N GLY A 13 1.33 6.45 -17.95
CA GLY A 13 2.27 5.63 -18.73
C GLY A 13 1.90 4.14 -18.74
N SER A 14 2.81 3.27 -18.30
CA SER A 14 2.61 1.82 -18.35
C SER A 14 1.70 1.32 -17.24
N LEU A 15 0.45 0.99 -17.58
CA LEU A 15 -0.50 0.36 -16.66
C LEU A 15 0.04 -0.96 -16.07
N MET A 16 0.75 -1.75 -16.88
CA MET A 16 1.31 -3.03 -16.43
C MET A 16 2.36 -2.85 -15.34
N ALA A 17 3.17 -1.79 -15.42
CA ALA A 17 4.11 -1.45 -14.36
C ALA A 17 3.36 -1.08 -13.06
N GLY A 18 2.33 -0.24 -13.15
CA GLY A 18 1.49 0.14 -12.00
C GLY A 18 0.84 -1.07 -11.32
N LEU A 19 0.31 -2.02 -12.10
CA LEU A 19 -0.26 -3.26 -11.57
C LEU A 19 0.81 -4.14 -10.90
N GLY A 20 2.01 -4.22 -11.47
CA GLY A 20 3.13 -4.93 -10.86
C GLY A 20 3.50 -4.37 -9.48
N TRP A 21 3.62 -3.04 -9.36
CA TRP A 21 3.91 -2.40 -8.08
C TRP A 21 2.82 -2.64 -7.03
N CYS A 22 1.54 -2.57 -7.43
CA CYS A 22 0.43 -2.93 -6.56
C CYS A 22 0.53 -4.41 -6.10
N ALA A 23 0.91 -5.33 -6.99
CA ALA A 23 1.06 -6.73 -6.64
C ALA A 23 2.18 -6.94 -5.61
N ASP A 24 3.33 -6.27 -5.80
CA ASP A 24 4.44 -6.33 -4.85
C ASP A 24 4.05 -5.78 -3.47
N TRP A 25 3.35 -4.65 -3.43
CA TRP A 25 2.82 -4.07 -2.19
C TRP A 25 1.82 -5.01 -1.49
N MET A 26 0.92 -5.66 -2.23
CA MET A 26 0.00 -6.65 -1.67
C MET A 26 0.74 -7.86 -1.12
N CYS A 27 1.76 -8.36 -1.82
CA CYS A 27 2.60 -9.46 -1.36
C CYS A 27 3.33 -9.14 -0.05
N GLN A 28 3.81 -7.90 0.13
CA GLN A 28 4.40 -7.45 1.39
C GLN A 28 3.42 -7.55 2.55
N TRP A 29 2.17 -7.09 2.37
CA TRP A 29 1.13 -7.23 3.38
C TRP A 29 0.76 -8.69 3.66
N VAL A 30 0.59 -9.51 2.62
CA VAL A 30 0.28 -10.94 2.79
C VAL A 30 1.37 -11.64 3.59
N ARG A 31 2.65 -11.38 3.29
CA ARG A 31 3.78 -11.92 4.04
C ARG A 31 3.74 -11.46 5.49
N LYS A 32 3.63 -10.15 5.74
CA LYS A 32 3.52 -9.60 7.10
C LYS A 32 2.37 -10.22 7.89
N MET A 33 1.20 -10.37 7.25
CA MET A 33 0.02 -10.92 7.91
C MET A 33 0.19 -12.40 8.29
N ALA A 34 0.83 -13.17 7.41
CA ALA A 34 1.12 -14.59 7.65
C ALA A 34 2.21 -14.77 8.72
N GLU A 35 3.23 -13.91 8.74
CA GLU A 35 4.37 -14.01 9.66
C GLU A 35 4.09 -13.46 11.05
N GLU A 36 3.14 -12.54 11.23
CA GLU A 36 2.90 -11.83 12.50
C GLU A 36 1.55 -12.15 13.17
N ASP A 37 0.88 -13.24 12.79
CA ASP A 37 -0.43 -13.67 13.36
C ASP A 37 -1.54 -12.59 13.22
N ILE A 38 -1.51 -11.83 12.12
CA ILE A 38 -2.50 -10.79 11.84
C ILE A 38 -3.78 -11.43 11.27
N LYS A 39 -4.93 -11.02 11.81
CA LYS A 39 -6.26 -11.45 11.39
C LYS A 39 -6.74 -10.65 10.19
N TRP A 40 -6.69 -9.33 10.31
CA TRP A 40 -7.12 -8.38 9.28
C TRP A 40 -6.42 -7.04 9.46
N ILE A 41 -6.42 -6.28 8.39
CA ILE A 41 -5.97 -4.89 8.34
C ILE A 41 -7.08 -4.06 7.69
N ASP A 42 -7.25 -2.82 8.14
CA ASP A 42 -8.21 -1.87 7.58
C ASP A 42 -7.61 -0.47 7.59
N PRO A 43 -7.64 0.30 6.48
CA PRO A 43 -7.13 1.66 6.49
C PRO A 43 -7.91 2.51 7.49
N ARG A 44 -7.21 3.33 8.27
CA ARG A 44 -7.87 4.19 9.25
C ARG A 44 -8.67 5.28 8.53
N PRO A 45 -9.93 5.57 8.94
CA PRO A 45 -10.76 6.56 8.27
C PRO A 45 -10.08 7.93 8.11
N GLU A 46 -9.40 8.40 9.15
CA GLU A 46 -8.70 9.69 9.14
C GLU A 46 -7.59 9.75 8.08
N VAL A 47 -6.88 8.64 7.86
CA VAL A 47 -5.81 8.58 6.84
C VAL A 47 -6.38 8.63 5.44
N VAL A 48 -7.54 7.98 5.23
CA VAL A 48 -8.24 8.02 3.93
C VAL A 48 -8.72 9.43 3.63
N ASP A 49 -9.27 10.13 4.61
CA ASP A 49 -9.74 11.51 4.45
C ASP A 49 -8.59 12.49 4.18
N GLU A 50 -7.50 12.40 4.96
CA GLU A 50 -6.28 13.19 4.77
C GLU A 50 -5.66 12.96 3.37
N PHE A 51 -5.56 11.70 2.95
CA PHE A 51 -5.05 11.35 1.62
C PHE A 51 -5.92 11.94 0.51
N ASN A 52 -7.24 11.82 0.62
CA ASN A 52 -8.16 12.36 -0.38
C ASN A 52 -8.10 13.89 -0.45
N ALA A 53 -8.03 14.58 0.68
CA ALA A 53 -7.90 16.03 0.72
C ALA A 53 -6.61 16.49 0.01
N TYR A 54 -5.48 15.86 0.34
CA TYR A 54 -4.20 16.19 -0.27
C TYR A 54 -4.12 15.84 -1.77
N ALA A 55 -4.70 14.70 -2.16
CA ALA A 55 -4.79 14.31 -3.56
C ALA A 55 -5.62 15.31 -4.37
N ASP A 56 -6.73 15.80 -3.83
CA ASP A 56 -7.56 16.82 -4.46
C ASP A 56 -6.79 18.14 -4.64
N GLU A 57 -6.06 18.59 -3.63
CA GLU A 57 -5.22 19.79 -3.70
C GLU A 57 -4.17 19.69 -4.81
N ILE A 58 -3.45 18.57 -4.89
CA ILE A 58 -2.47 18.34 -5.96
C ILE A 58 -3.17 18.32 -7.33
N MET A 59 -4.32 17.66 -7.44
CA MET A 59 -5.02 17.48 -8.72
C MET A 59 -5.44 18.82 -9.36
N GLN A 60 -5.72 19.85 -8.56
CA GLN A 60 -6.01 21.20 -9.06
C GLN A 60 -4.84 21.81 -9.85
N THR A 61 -3.62 21.37 -9.60
CA THR A 61 -2.41 21.83 -10.29
C THR A 61 -2.11 21.07 -11.58
N LEU A 62 -2.84 19.98 -11.84
CA LEU A 62 -2.56 19.05 -12.94
C LEU A 62 -3.56 19.25 -14.10
N VAL A 63 -3.11 18.90 -15.31
CA VAL A 63 -3.94 18.98 -16.54
C VAL A 63 -5.25 18.19 -16.46
N TRP A 64 -5.32 17.19 -15.58
CA TRP A 64 -6.48 16.34 -15.38
C TRP A 64 -7.72 17.10 -14.88
N SER A 65 -7.54 18.24 -14.20
CA SER A 65 -8.62 19.11 -13.71
C SER A 65 -9.09 20.16 -14.71
N GLY A 66 -8.47 20.25 -15.89
CA GLY A 66 -8.83 21.24 -16.94
C GLY A 66 -10.26 21.06 -17.49
N GLY A 67 -10.77 22.06 -18.23
CA GLY A 67 -12.17 22.16 -18.69
C GLY A 67 -12.65 21.17 -19.77
N CYS A 68 -12.15 19.94 -19.80
CA CYS A 68 -12.58 18.89 -20.74
C CYS A 68 -13.50 17.87 -20.07
N GLN A 69 -14.56 17.39 -20.74
CA GLN A 69 -15.33 16.26 -20.20
C GLN A 69 -14.52 14.96 -20.33
N SER A 70 -14.41 14.21 -19.24
CA SER A 70 -13.71 12.93 -19.23
C SER A 70 -14.38 11.93 -18.30
N TRP A 71 -14.15 10.64 -18.54
CA TRP A 71 -14.57 9.59 -17.61
C TRP A 71 -13.93 9.76 -16.22
N TYR A 72 -12.73 10.36 -16.15
CA TYR A 72 -12.05 10.66 -14.87
C TYR A 72 -12.85 11.59 -13.96
N LYS A 73 -13.72 12.42 -14.55
CA LYS A 73 -14.59 13.38 -13.85
C LYS A 73 -16.06 12.96 -13.85
N GLY A 74 -16.33 11.67 -14.05
CA GLY A 74 -17.71 11.17 -14.16
C GLY A 74 -18.49 11.80 -15.32
N HIS A 75 -17.82 12.05 -16.45
CA HIS A 75 -18.38 12.68 -17.67
C HIS A 75 -18.85 14.13 -17.50
N ARG A 76 -18.31 14.86 -16.51
CA ARG A 76 -18.60 16.28 -16.28
C ARG A 76 -17.42 17.18 -16.63
N VAL A 77 -17.69 18.44 -16.99
CA VAL A 77 -16.64 19.44 -17.31
C VAL A 77 -15.90 19.86 -16.03
N ASP A 78 -16.63 19.95 -14.92
CA ASP A 78 -16.24 20.47 -13.61
C ASP A 78 -16.31 19.39 -12.52
N GLY A 79 -16.45 18.12 -12.91
CA GLY A 79 -16.51 17.01 -11.95
C GLY A 79 -15.18 16.79 -11.23
N LYS A 80 -15.25 16.33 -9.98
CA LYS A 80 -14.08 15.88 -9.23
C LYS A 80 -13.39 14.74 -9.99
N VAL A 81 -12.08 14.85 -10.15
CA VAL A 81 -11.25 13.79 -10.74
C VAL A 81 -11.10 12.69 -9.70
N THR A 82 -11.60 11.48 -9.97
CA THR A 82 -11.57 10.36 -9.01
C THR A 82 -10.78 9.15 -9.52
N ALA A 83 -10.60 9.04 -10.83
CA ALA A 83 -10.04 7.83 -11.44
C ALA A 83 -8.50 7.77 -11.39
N VAL A 84 -7.82 8.90 -11.54
CA VAL A 84 -6.37 8.96 -11.75
C VAL A 84 -5.64 9.41 -10.49
N TRP A 85 -4.46 8.83 -10.26
CA TRP A 85 -3.53 9.23 -9.20
C TRP A 85 -3.13 10.71 -9.32
N ALA A 86 -3.06 11.42 -8.20
CA ALA A 86 -2.56 12.79 -8.13
C ALA A 86 -1.02 12.78 -8.05
N GLY A 87 -0.33 12.96 -9.17
CA GLY A 87 1.13 13.08 -9.23
C GLY A 87 1.76 12.30 -10.38
N SER A 88 3.02 11.90 -10.24
CA SER A 88 3.73 11.13 -11.26
C SER A 88 3.61 9.61 -11.02
N ALA A 89 3.80 8.81 -12.08
CA ALA A 89 3.88 7.35 -11.97
C ALA A 89 4.97 6.90 -10.98
N ILE A 90 6.09 7.60 -10.98
CA ILE A 90 7.23 7.30 -10.10
C ILE A 90 6.89 7.67 -8.65
N GLY A 91 6.22 8.79 -8.41
CA GLY A 91 5.75 9.15 -7.07
C GLY A 91 4.74 8.14 -6.52
N PHE A 92 3.87 7.58 -7.38
CA PHE A 92 2.99 6.47 -6.98
C PHE A 92 3.82 5.24 -6.57
N ARG A 93 4.80 4.83 -7.39
CA ARG A 93 5.69 3.72 -7.06
C ARG A 93 6.39 3.95 -5.73
N GLU A 94 6.98 5.12 -5.51
CA GLU A 94 7.69 5.46 -4.27
C GLU A 94 6.76 5.39 -3.05
N MET A 95 5.51 5.85 -3.18
CA MET A 95 4.52 5.77 -2.11
C MET A 95 4.26 4.32 -1.71
N ILE A 96 4.02 3.43 -2.68
CA ILE A 96 3.67 2.03 -2.43
C ILE A 96 4.86 1.07 -2.43
N GLU A 97 6.10 1.55 -2.51
CA GLU A 97 7.28 0.68 -2.56
C GLU A 97 7.43 -0.11 -1.25
N ARG A 98 7.05 0.50 -0.13
CA ARG A 98 7.00 -0.13 1.19
C ARG A 98 5.62 0.03 1.79
N ILE A 99 5.16 -1.00 2.49
CA ILE A 99 3.95 -0.87 3.30
C ILE A 99 4.15 0.20 4.37
N ARG A 100 3.07 0.91 4.70
CA ARG A 100 2.99 1.89 5.79
C ARG A 100 2.02 1.36 6.85
N PRO A 101 2.47 0.45 7.74
CA PRO A 101 1.56 -0.20 8.68
C PRO A 101 0.90 0.77 9.66
N GLU A 102 1.53 1.91 9.91
CA GLU A 102 1.01 3.00 10.72
C GLU A 102 -0.31 3.57 10.17
N ASP A 103 -0.58 3.45 8.88
CA ASP A 103 -1.80 3.98 8.23
C ASP A 103 -3.02 3.06 8.43
N PHE A 104 -2.82 1.87 9.01
CA PHE A 104 -3.84 0.82 9.11
C PHE A 104 -4.14 0.46 10.56
N GLU A 105 -5.41 0.16 10.84
CA GLU A 105 -5.77 -0.63 12.00
C GLU A 105 -5.36 -2.09 11.77
N ILE A 106 -4.55 -2.63 12.68
CA ILE A 106 -4.09 -4.02 12.61
C ILE A 106 -4.73 -4.80 13.76
N ARG A 107 -5.52 -5.82 13.43
CA ARG A 107 -6.04 -6.77 14.42
C ARG A 107 -5.35 -8.11 14.30
N TYR A 108 -4.86 -8.58 15.45
CA TYR A 108 -4.23 -9.88 15.60
C TYR A 108 -5.28 -10.97 15.88
N ARG A 109 -4.95 -12.22 15.53
CA ARG A 109 -5.80 -13.38 15.84
C ARG A 109 -5.75 -13.71 17.32
N SER A 110 -4.57 -13.53 17.92
CA SER A 110 -4.31 -13.81 19.31
C SER A 110 -4.38 -12.57 20.19
N ARG A 111 -4.75 -12.75 21.46
CA ARG A 111 -4.73 -11.66 22.46
C ARG A 111 -3.33 -11.07 22.66
N ASN A 112 -2.29 -11.90 22.57
CA ASN A 112 -0.90 -11.47 22.61
C ASN A 112 -0.33 -11.41 21.17
N ARG A 113 0.05 -10.21 20.73
CA ARG A 113 0.59 -9.96 19.39
C ARG A 113 1.91 -10.67 19.10
N PHE A 114 2.65 -11.10 20.12
CA PHE A 114 3.93 -11.81 19.96
C PHE A 114 3.77 -13.33 19.81
N ARG A 115 2.53 -13.85 19.71
CA ARG A 115 2.32 -15.30 19.59
C ARG A 115 2.95 -15.89 18.32
N PHE A 116 3.16 -15.07 17.28
CA PHE A 116 3.85 -15.52 16.07
C PHE A 116 5.27 -16.05 16.33
N MET A 117 5.90 -15.68 17.45
CA MET A 117 7.20 -16.22 17.87
C MET A 117 7.15 -17.72 18.24
N GLY A 118 5.97 -18.32 18.28
CA GLY A 118 5.78 -19.74 18.54
C GLY A 118 6.29 -20.14 19.93
N ASN A 119 7.21 -21.10 19.97
CA ASN A 119 7.82 -21.59 21.21
C ASN A 119 9.06 -20.77 21.63
N GLY A 120 9.27 -19.59 21.06
CA GLY A 120 10.41 -18.73 21.37
C GLY A 120 11.75 -19.22 20.79
N ARG A 121 11.73 -20.25 19.93
CA ARG A 121 12.91 -20.74 19.20
C ARG A 121 12.74 -20.45 17.71
N THR A 122 13.79 -19.90 17.11
CA THR A 122 13.84 -19.76 15.65
C THR A 122 13.97 -21.14 14.99
N LYS A 123 13.58 -21.25 13.71
CA LYS A 123 13.83 -22.47 12.91
C LYS A 123 15.32 -22.85 12.80
N MET A 124 16.24 -21.96 13.22
CA MET A 124 17.67 -22.18 13.29
C MET A 124 18.13 -23.09 14.44
N TYR A 125 17.26 -23.60 15.31
CA TYR A 125 17.66 -24.66 16.26
C TYR A 125 17.72 -26.06 15.58
N ASP A 126 18.21 -26.11 14.33
CA ASP A 126 18.73 -27.34 13.73
C ASP A 126 20.11 -27.60 14.37
N PRO A 127 20.42 -28.83 14.83
CA PRO A 127 21.74 -29.17 15.37
C PRO A 127 22.93 -28.80 14.47
N LYS A 128 22.70 -28.58 13.17
CA LYS A 128 23.71 -28.23 12.17
C LYS A 128 23.74 -26.74 11.78
N ALA A 129 22.85 -25.91 12.33
CA ALA A 129 22.81 -24.49 11.98
C ALA A 129 23.94 -23.70 12.66
N ASP A 130 24.50 -22.73 11.95
CA ASP A 130 25.42 -21.76 12.53
C ASP A 130 24.65 -20.79 13.44
N LEU A 131 24.73 -21.03 14.75
CA LEU A 131 24.10 -20.19 15.78
C LEU A 131 24.89 -18.89 16.04
N ALA A 132 26.08 -18.73 15.47
CA ALA A 132 26.96 -17.59 15.66
C ALA A 132 26.99 -16.64 14.45
N PHE A 133 26.02 -16.72 13.54
CA PHE A 133 25.96 -15.93 12.29
C PHE A 133 26.10 -14.40 12.46
N TYR A 134 25.85 -13.88 13.66
CA TYR A 134 25.91 -12.46 14.01
C TYR A 134 27.26 -12.01 14.59
N LEU A 135 28.21 -12.93 14.80
CA LEU A 135 29.57 -12.60 15.22
C LEU A 135 30.45 -12.43 13.97
N HIS A 136 30.82 -11.18 13.69
CA HIS A 136 31.81 -10.86 12.66
C HIS A 136 33.22 -10.84 13.29
N LYS A 137 34.21 -11.42 12.59
CA LYS A 137 35.62 -11.37 12.98
C LYS A 137 36.23 -10.00 12.73
#